data_AF-A0A923JNZ0-F1
#
_entry.id   AF-A0A923JNZ0-F1
#
_cell.length_a   1.000
_cell.length_b   1.000
_cell.length_c   1.000
_cell.angle_alpha   90.00
_cell.angle_beta   90.00
_cell.angle_gamma   90.00
#
_symmetry.space_group_name_H-M   'P 1'
#
loop_
_entity.id
_entity.type
_entity.pdbx_description
1 polymer ?
#
loop_
_entity_poly.entity_id
_entity_poly.type
_entity_poly.pdbx_seq_one_letter_code
_entity_poly.pdbx_strand_id
1 'polypeptide(L)'
;MKKNAQVPRNAQIPFTIINWSNQRLVVGSPALCRRLGLNEPFEYLKAEEFTDTFSIHCSIDTRQNDHGQTYSYNTSSQELIFKSPHTVYRFNLNKFGNQVIYSTSSPGARISTPPFIFDDFSMLIQLEMLEPGTEASQKTDKANRQLEHLIGHPVIQHPSNDPVHPAPKEKASQVVIGTTDKFSFLSNVNLYFSGGDVYQESPPGQMNKVDRHGRGFPGPGTDFYLTPDKGYPPGVTTLTIKDGFSEATAVVKFDHDTSRKQVTITIESFTSKLCDIRDFEYLDRSFPNAICMAL
;
A
#
# COMPACT_ATOMS: atom_id res chain seq x y z
N MET A 1 -22.64 -25.09 4.95
CA MET A 1 -21.36 -24.55 5.43
C MET A 1 -21.02 -23.30 4.63
N LYS A 2 -20.95 -22.11 5.26
CA LYS A 2 -20.40 -20.92 4.60
C LYS A 2 -18.90 -21.17 4.40
N LYS A 3 -18.40 -21.07 3.17
CA LYS A 3 -16.95 -21.15 2.92
C LYS A 3 -16.28 -20.02 3.72
N ASN A 4 -15.34 -20.35 4.59
CA ASN A 4 -14.50 -19.34 5.25
C ASN A 4 -13.83 -18.51 4.14
N ALA A 5 -13.92 -17.19 4.22
CA ALA A 5 -13.29 -16.32 3.24
C ALA A 5 -11.77 -16.58 3.26
N GLN A 6 -11.22 -17.02 2.13
CA GLN A 6 -9.79 -17.14 1.92
C GLN A 6 -9.35 -15.93 1.11
N VAL A 7 -8.38 -15.20 1.64
CA VAL A 7 -7.91 -13.95 1.04
C VAL A 7 -6.43 -14.12 0.68
N PRO A 8 -6.08 -14.33 -0.60
CA PRO A 8 -4.69 -14.35 -1.03
C PRO A 8 -4.15 -12.92 -1.13
N ARG A 9 -2.94 -12.70 -0.62
CA ARG A 9 -2.19 -11.45 -0.78
C ARG A 9 -0.70 -11.72 -0.85
N ASN A 10 0.05 -10.79 -1.43
CA ASN A 10 1.49 -10.88 -1.44
C ASN A 10 2.06 -10.76 0.00
N ALA A 11 3.15 -11.48 0.27
CA ALA A 11 3.81 -11.55 1.56
C ALA A 11 4.37 -10.21 2.06
N GLN A 12 4.65 -9.27 1.15
CA GLN A 12 5.10 -7.91 1.45
C GLN A 12 3.98 -7.03 2.01
N ILE A 13 2.71 -7.35 1.73
CA ILE A 13 1.59 -6.53 2.17
C ILE A 13 1.38 -6.75 3.68
N PRO A 14 1.53 -5.70 4.51
CA PRO A 14 1.30 -5.84 5.93
C PRO A 14 -0.20 -6.01 6.23
N PHE A 15 -0.50 -6.57 7.39
CA PHE A 15 -1.87 -6.61 7.90
C PHE A 15 -2.07 -5.59 9.03
N THR A 16 -3.33 -5.20 9.22
CA THR A 16 -3.80 -4.36 10.30
C THR A 16 -4.65 -5.19 11.23
N ILE A 17 -4.43 -5.05 12.52
CA ILE A 17 -5.28 -5.62 13.56
C ILE A 17 -6.36 -4.62 13.90
N ILE A 18 -7.61 -5.08 13.83
CA ILE A 18 -8.78 -4.30 14.25
C ILE A 18 -9.45 -5.00 15.44
N ASN A 19 -9.44 -4.30 16.56
CA ASN A 19 -10.00 -4.72 17.83
C ASN A 19 -11.25 -3.91 18.14
N TRP A 20 -12.38 -4.28 17.53
CA TRP A 20 -13.64 -3.52 17.63
C TRP A 20 -14.16 -3.41 19.06
N SER A 21 -13.84 -4.39 19.91
CA SER A 21 -14.27 -4.42 21.30
C SER A 21 -13.40 -3.58 22.24
N ASN A 22 -12.30 -2.97 21.76
CA ASN A 22 -11.33 -2.22 22.58
C ASN A 22 -10.86 -2.98 23.82
N GLN A 23 -10.81 -4.31 23.73
CA GLN A 23 -10.37 -5.18 24.81
C GLN A 23 -8.86 -5.31 24.78
N ARG A 24 -8.23 -5.61 25.92
CA ARG A 24 -6.83 -6.04 25.88
C ARG A 24 -6.72 -7.34 25.08
N LEU A 25 -6.03 -7.30 23.94
CA LEU A 25 -5.71 -8.46 23.13
C LEU A 25 -4.26 -8.87 23.39
N VAL A 26 -4.05 -10.03 24.01
CA VAL A 26 -2.72 -10.61 24.18
C VAL A 26 -2.41 -11.49 22.98
N VAL A 27 -1.25 -11.31 22.37
CA VAL A 27 -0.75 -12.14 21.28
C VAL A 27 -0.28 -13.46 21.87
N GLY A 28 -1.02 -14.53 21.57
CA GLY A 28 -0.74 -15.86 22.07
C GLY A 28 0.44 -16.53 21.37
N SER A 29 0.61 -16.31 20.06
CA SER A 29 1.74 -16.77 19.24
C SER A 29 1.54 -16.37 17.76
N PRO A 30 2.63 -16.07 17.02
CA PRO A 30 3.93 -15.59 17.50
C PRO A 30 3.82 -14.11 17.89
N ALA A 31 4.83 -13.55 18.58
CA ALA A 31 4.95 -12.11 18.69
C ALA A 31 5.02 -11.46 17.29
N LEU A 32 4.39 -10.30 17.12
CA LEU A 32 4.26 -9.65 15.80
C LEU A 32 5.20 -8.48 15.66
N CYS A 33 5.75 -8.25 14.48
CA CYS A 33 6.49 -7.04 14.16
C CYS A 33 5.50 -5.91 13.88
N ARG A 34 5.50 -4.86 14.71
CA ARG A 34 4.73 -3.62 14.51
C ARG A 34 5.68 -2.51 14.07
N ARG A 35 5.37 -1.87 12.94
CA ARG A 35 6.09 -0.67 12.49
C ARG A 35 5.80 0.51 13.42
N LEU A 36 6.85 1.20 13.89
CA LEU A 36 6.74 2.49 14.58
C LEU A 36 7.22 3.63 13.69
N GLY A 37 6.35 4.59 13.43
CA GLY A 37 6.63 5.73 12.56
C GLY A 37 6.00 5.60 11.18
N LEU A 38 5.95 6.75 10.50
CA LEU A 38 5.29 6.92 9.21
C LEU A 38 6.29 6.98 8.05
N ASN A 39 7.45 7.59 8.29
CA ASN A 39 8.51 7.76 7.31
C ASN A 39 9.78 7.08 7.80
N GLU A 40 10.62 6.68 6.85
CA GLU A 40 11.95 6.16 7.18
C GLU A 40 12.86 7.22 7.82
N PRO A 41 13.77 6.80 8.71
CA PRO A 41 13.92 5.43 9.23
C PRO A 41 12.82 5.11 10.26
N PHE A 42 12.25 3.90 10.17
CA PHE A 42 11.30 3.38 11.16
C PHE A 42 11.78 2.04 11.72
N GLU A 43 11.27 1.70 12.89
CA GLU A 43 11.65 0.47 13.61
C GLU A 43 10.50 -0.53 13.60
N TYR A 44 10.85 -1.82 13.70
CA TYR A 44 9.89 -2.90 13.95
C TYR A 44 10.07 -3.41 15.37
N LEU A 45 9.10 -3.12 16.24
CA LEU A 45 9.09 -3.67 17.59
C LEU A 45 8.22 -4.92 17.64
N LYS A 46 8.62 -5.87 18.47
CA LYS A 46 7.78 -7.02 18.79
C LYS A 46 6.62 -6.56 19.68
N ALA A 47 5.42 -6.70 19.16
CA ALA A 47 4.18 -6.49 19.87
C ALA A 47 3.65 -7.83 20.40
N GLU A 48 3.46 -7.89 21.71
CA GLU A 48 2.88 -9.03 22.42
C GLU A 48 1.46 -8.73 22.92
N GLU A 49 1.03 -7.47 22.81
CA GLU A 49 -0.33 -7.06 23.16
C GLU A 49 -0.79 -5.85 22.35
N PHE A 50 -2.12 -5.72 22.23
CA PHE A 50 -2.79 -4.62 21.58
C PHE A 50 -3.96 -4.16 22.44
N THR A 51 -3.95 -2.88 22.80
CA THR A 51 -5.04 -2.20 23.53
C THR A 51 -5.79 -1.21 22.66
N ASP A 52 -5.15 -0.76 21.57
CA ASP A 52 -5.73 0.16 20.61
C ASP A 52 -6.83 -0.51 19.79
N THR A 53 -7.82 0.27 19.34
CA THR A 53 -8.81 -0.22 18.37
C THR A 53 -8.12 -0.67 17.07
N PHE A 54 -7.03 0.00 16.70
CA PHE A 54 -6.32 -0.22 15.45
C PHE A 54 -4.83 -0.33 15.68
N SER A 55 -4.24 -1.38 15.12
CA SER A 55 -2.80 -1.54 15.07
C SER A 55 -2.39 -1.88 13.65
N ILE A 56 -1.84 -0.87 12.99
CA ILE A 56 -1.48 -0.86 11.58
C ILE A 56 -0.11 -1.48 11.33
N HIS A 57 0.15 -1.84 10.08
CA HIS A 57 1.47 -2.22 9.58
C HIS A 57 2.15 -3.31 10.43
N CYS A 58 1.38 -4.36 10.73
CA CYS A 58 1.84 -5.54 11.42
C CYS A 58 2.27 -6.62 10.43
N SER A 59 3.25 -7.42 10.81
CA SER A 59 3.71 -8.60 10.09
C SER A 59 4.18 -9.67 11.06
N ILE A 60 4.24 -10.93 10.61
CA ILE A 60 4.81 -12.02 11.42
C ILE A 60 6.34 -11.95 11.50
N ASP A 61 6.95 -11.30 10.51
CA ASP A 61 8.39 -11.18 10.36
C ASP A 61 8.74 -9.94 9.52
N THR A 62 10.03 -9.70 9.34
CA THR A 62 10.59 -8.67 8.49
C THR A 62 11.65 -9.23 7.58
N ARG A 63 11.94 -8.54 6.48
CA ARG A 63 12.99 -8.92 5.54
C ARG A 63 13.71 -7.68 5.02
N GLN A 64 15.01 -7.78 4.84
CA GLN A 64 15.78 -6.76 4.13
C GLN A 64 15.50 -6.82 2.62
N ASN A 65 15.24 -5.66 2.03
CA ASN A 65 15.11 -5.50 0.59
C ASN A 65 16.50 -5.42 -0.09
N ASP A 66 16.51 -5.33 -1.42
CA ASP A 66 17.72 -5.22 -2.25
C ASP A 66 18.55 -3.95 -1.96
N HIS A 67 18.01 -3.01 -1.17
CA HIS A 67 18.64 -1.76 -0.75
C HIS A 67 19.07 -1.77 0.73
N GLY A 68 19.02 -2.93 1.40
CA GLY A 68 19.43 -3.10 2.80
C GLY A 68 18.45 -2.57 3.85
N GLN A 69 17.25 -2.14 3.43
CA GLN A 69 16.20 -1.62 4.30
C GLN A 69 15.26 -2.73 4.75
N THR A 70 14.91 -2.74 6.03
CA THR A 70 14.02 -3.74 6.62
C THR A 70 12.56 -3.33 6.45
N TYR A 71 11.74 -4.22 5.88
CA TYR A 71 10.29 -4.04 5.73
C TYR A 71 9.51 -5.24 6.22
N SER A 72 8.21 -5.06 6.41
CA SER A 72 7.23 -6.12 6.67
C SER A 72 7.29 -7.16 5.57
N TYR A 73 7.50 -8.42 5.96
CA TYR A 73 7.48 -9.53 5.02
C TYR A 73 7.06 -10.79 5.76
N ASN A 74 5.94 -11.39 5.37
CA ASN A 74 5.49 -12.63 5.98
C ASN A 74 6.27 -13.80 5.38
N THR A 75 7.25 -14.32 6.12
CA THR A 75 8.26 -15.28 5.62
C THR A 75 7.82 -16.75 5.68
N SER A 76 6.83 -17.09 6.49
CA SER A 76 6.40 -18.47 6.74
C SER A 76 4.88 -18.62 6.89
N SER A 77 4.41 -19.87 6.83
CA SER A 77 3.04 -20.22 7.23
C SER A 77 2.95 -20.23 8.76
N GLN A 78 1.89 -19.66 9.30
CA GLN A 78 1.73 -19.49 10.74
C GLN A 78 0.26 -19.38 11.15
N GLU A 79 -0.09 -19.93 12.31
CA GLU A 79 -1.32 -19.57 13.01
C GLU A 79 -1.05 -18.39 13.94
N LEU A 80 -1.86 -17.33 13.80
CA LEU A 80 -1.89 -16.18 14.70
C LEU A 80 -2.98 -16.40 15.74
N ILE A 81 -2.60 -16.34 17.00
CA ILE A 81 -3.52 -16.50 18.13
C ILE A 81 -3.62 -15.16 18.86
N PHE A 82 -4.83 -14.63 18.99
CA PHE A 82 -5.12 -13.46 19.83
C PHE A 82 -6.08 -13.88 20.94
N LYS A 83 -5.75 -13.52 22.18
CA LYS A 83 -6.53 -13.85 23.37
C LYS A 83 -7.13 -12.57 23.96
N SER A 84 -8.45 -12.55 24.11
CA SER A 84 -9.13 -11.60 24.98
C SER A 84 -9.59 -12.30 26.26
N PRO A 85 -10.09 -11.58 27.27
CA PRO A 85 -10.65 -12.20 28.48
C PRO A 85 -11.81 -13.18 28.20
N HIS A 86 -12.52 -13.00 27.08
CA HIS A 86 -13.78 -13.71 26.79
C HIS A 86 -13.67 -14.70 25.62
N THR A 87 -12.64 -14.59 24.77
CA THR A 87 -12.54 -15.42 23.57
C THR A 87 -11.10 -15.53 23.06
N VAL A 88 -10.89 -16.47 22.14
CA VAL A 88 -9.62 -16.68 21.43
C VAL A 88 -9.87 -16.63 19.92
N TYR A 89 -9.24 -15.67 19.26
CA TYR A 89 -9.28 -15.51 17.81
C TYR A 89 -8.08 -16.20 17.19
N ARG A 90 -8.32 -16.94 16.10
CA ARG A 90 -7.32 -17.66 15.33
C ARG A 90 -7.38 -17.23 13.87
N PHE A 91 -6.24 -16.84 13.33
CA PHE A 91 -6.08 -16.56 11.91
C PHE A 91 -4.98 -17.46 11.36
N ASN A 92 -5.26 -18.14 10.25
CA ASN A 92 -4.30 -18.99 9.57
C ASN A 92 -3.71 -18.23 8.39
N LEU A 93 -2.38 -18.11 8.37
CA LEU A 93 -1.59 -17.56 7.27
C LEU A 93 -0.87 -18.73 6.61
N ASN A 94 -1.29 -19.10 5.40
CA ASN A 94 -0.66 -20.17 4.64
C ASN A 94 0.17 -19.58 3.50
N LYS A 95 1.50 -19.72 3.56
CA LYS A 95 2.44 -19.16 2.60
C LYS A 95 2.76 -20.12 1.46
N PHE A 96 2.69 -19.60 0.25
CA PHE A 96 3.07 -20.28 -0.99
C PHE A 96 3.84 -19.31 -1.89
N GLY A 97 5.14 -19.54 -2.07
CA GLY A 97 6.00 -18.60 -2.81
C GLY A 97 5.96 -17.20 -2.20
N ASN A 98 5.65 -16.18 -3.00
CA ASN A 98 5.47 -14.79 -2.56
C ASN A 98 4.05 -14.46 -2.07
N GLN A 99 3.14 -15.42 -1.99
CA GLN A 99 1.76 -15.20 -1.52
C GLN A 99 1.51 -15.79 -0.14
N VAL A 100 0.58 -15.18 0.60
CA VAL A 100 0.02 -15.65 1.86
C VAL A 100 -1.50 -15.67 1.72
N ILE A 101 -2.11 -16.81 2.04
CA ILE A 101 -3.55 -17.00 2.07
C ILE A 101 -4.02 -16.86 3.52
N TYR A 102 -4.79 -15.82 3.78
CA TYR A 102 -5.37 -15.53 5.09
C TYR A 102 -6.74 -16.20 5.21
N SER A 103 -6.99 -16.84 6.34
CA SER A 103 -8.31 -17.41 6.66
C SER A 103 -8.58 -17.42 8.16
N THR A 104 -9.85 -17.44 8.55
CA THR A 104 -10.27 -17.62 9.94
C THR A 104 -11.58 -18.38 10.01
N SER A 105 -11.76 -19.12 11.10
CA SER A 105 -13.03 -19.75 11.48
C SER A 105 -13.47 -19.34 12.88
N SER A 106 -12.79 -18.38 13.51
CA SER A 106 -13.12 -17.92 14.85
C SER A 106 -14.44 -17.13 14.83
N PRO A 107 -15.40 -17.45 15.71
CA PRO A 107 -16.58 -16.61 15.90
C PRO A 107 -16.19 -15.17 16.21
N GLY A 108 -16.83 -14.21 15.54
CA GLY A 108 -16.52 -12.79 15.70
C GLY A 108 -15.22 -12.33 15.03
N ALA A 109 -14.47 -13.21 14.35
CA ALA A 109 -13.34 -12.82 13.51
C ALA A 109 -13.75 -12.66 12.04
N ARG A 110 -13.17 -11.69 11.34
CA ARG A 110 -13.27 -11.56 9.89
C ARG A 110 -11.95 -11.11 9.28
N ILE A 111 -11.77 -11.43 8.01
CA ILE A 111 -10.66 -10.91 7.20
C ILE A 111 -11.28 -10.08 6.10
N SER A 112 -10.77 -8.86 5.93
CA SER A 112 -11.22 -7.97 4.87
C SER A 112 -10.03 -7.32 4.17
N THR A 113 -10.28 -6.88 2.94
CA THR A 113 -9.30 -6.14 2.12
C THR A 113 -10.00 -4.92 1.57
N PRO A 114 -10.07 -3.84 2.36
CA PRO A 114 -10.74 -2.64 1.92
C PRO A 114 -10.06 -2.09 0.66
N PRO A 115 -10.84 -1.65 -0.34
CA PRO A 115 -10.29 -0.96 -1.49
C PRO A 115 -9.69 0.39 -1.09
N PHE A 116 -8.77 0.90 -1.91
CA PHE A 116 -8.08 2.16 -1.70
C PHE A 116 -7.98 2.93 -3.01
N ILE A 117 -8.67 4.07 -3.10
CA ILE A 117 -8.85 4.91 -4.31
C ILE A 117 -9.62 4.19 -5.41
N PHE A 118 -9.22 2.99 -5.81
CA PHE A 118 -9.92 2.12 -6.75
C PHE A 118 -10.37 0.80 -6.10
N ASP A 119 -11.45 0.20 -6.62
CA ASP A 119 -11.99 -1.06 -6.08
C ASP A 119 -11.08 -2.30 -6.32
N ASP A 120 -10.19 -2.24 -7.32
CA ASP A 120 -9.19 -3.25 -7.63
C ASP A 120 -7.85 -3.04 -6.91
N PHE A 121 -7.74 -1.99 -6.10
CA PHE A 121 -6.51 -1.57 -5.43
C PHE A 121 -6.67 -1.70 -3.91
N SER A 122 -5.77 -2.42 -3.23
CA SER A 122 -5.81 -2.56 -1.77
C SER A 122 -4.42 -2.32 -1.17
N MET A 123 -4.36 -1.53 -0.11
CA MET A 123 -3.10 -1.21 0.59
C MET A 123 -2.72 -2.22 1.66
N LEU A 124 -3.71 -2.93 2.22
CA LEU A 124 -3.53 -3.76 3.41
C LEU A 124 -4.59 -4.86 3.50
N ILE A 125 -4.42 -5.71 4.50
CA ILE A 125 -5.38 -6.72 4.93
C ILE A 125 -5.80 -6.36 6.35
N GLN A 126 -7.07 -6.49 6.68
CA GLN A 126 -7.55 -6.29 8.05
C GLN A 126 -7.88 -7.64 8.67
N LEU A 127 -7.27 -7.91 9.82
CA LEU A 127 -7.62 -9.00 10.73
C LEU A 127 -8.50 -8.41 11.81
N GLU A 128 -9.80 -8.63 11.68
CA GLU A 128 -10.78 -7.95 12.50
C GLU A 128 -11.36 -8.90 13.53
N MET A 129 -11.46 -8.40 14.76
CA MET A 129 -11.89 -9.13 15.93
C MET A 129 -12.99 -8.34 16.63
N LEU A 130 -14.12 -9.01 16.83
CA LEU A 130 -15.30 -8.52 17.51
C LEU A 130 -15.74 -9.60 18.50
N GLU A 131 -16.24 -9.20 19.65
CA GLU A 131 -16.77 -10.16 20.62
C GLU A 131 -17.96 -10.93 20.01
N PRO A 132 -17.99 -12.27 20.10
CA PRO A 132 -19.06 -13.06 19.51
C PRO A 132 -20.45 -12.61 20.00
N GLY A 133 -21.36 -12.32 19.07
CA GLY A 133 -22.72 -11.89 19.39
C GLY A 133 -22.88 -10.39 19.70
N THR A 134 -21.80 -9.60 19.63
CA THR A 134 -21.87 -8.14 19.70
C THR A 134 -21.97 -7.52 18.31
N GLU A 135 -22.63 -6.37 18.19
CA GLU A 135 -22.59 -5.56 16.97
C GLU A 135 -21.32 -4.70 16.95
N ALA A 136 -20.76 -4.48 15.76
CA ALA A 136 -19.63 -3.58 15.58
C ALA A 136 -20.08 -2.14 15.91
N SER A 137 -19.78 -1.67 17.11
CA SER A 137 -20.04 -0.30 17.51
C SER A 137 -18.90 0.58 16.98
N GLN A 138 -19.19 1.46 16.01
CA GLN A 138 -18.28 2.50 15.49
C GLN A 138 -17.98 3.61 16.53
N LYS A 139 -18.17 3.37 17.83
CA LYS A 139 -17.74 4.33 18.87
C LYS A 139 -16.23 4.26 19.00
N THR A 140 -15.53 4.74 17.98
CA THR A 140 -14.11 5.06 18.03
C THR A 140 -13.93 6.16 19.06
N ASP A 141 -13.09 5.91 20.06
CA ASP A 141 -12.64 6.96 20.97
C ASP A 141 -12.02 8.09 20.15
N LYS A 142 -12.37 9.35 20.45
CA LYS A 142 -11.83 10.52 19.74
C LYS A 142 -10.30 10.56 19.80
N ALA A 143 -9.69 9.96 20.83
CA ALA A 143 -8.24 9.82 20.94
C ALA A 143 -7.62 8.92 19.85
N ASN A 144 -8.32 7.87 19.42
CA ASN A 144 -7.84 6.95 18.37
C ASN A 144 -7.98 7.49 16.95
N ARG A 145 -8.79 8.55 16.75
CA ARG A 145 -8.91 9.24 15.45
C ARG A 145 -7.62 9.93 15.02
N GLN A 146 -6.74 10.31 15.95
CA GLN A 146 -5.45 10.92 15.59
C GLN A 146 -4.55 9.92 14.85
N LEU A 147 -4.56 8.64 15.21
CA LEU A 147 -3.85 7.61 14.44
C LEU A 147 -4.48 7.50 13.05
N GLU A 148 -5.80 7.43 12.90
CA GLU A 148 -6.49 7.41 11.60
C GLU A 148 -6.12 8.60 10.69
N HIS A 149 -5.94 9.80 11.26
CA HIS A 149 -5.57 11.00 10.50
C HIS A 149 -4.06 11.14 10.24
N LEU A 150 -3.20 10.68 11.15
CA LEU A 150 -1.75 10.81 11.04
C LEU A 150 -1.16 9.92 9.95
N ILE A 151 -1.83 8.80 9.62
CA ILE A 151 -1.28 7.81 8.69
C ILE A 151 -1.66 8.13 7.24
N GLY A 152 -2.42 9.16 6.87
CA GLY A 152 -2.78 9.36 5.44
C GLY A 152 -3.50 8.17 4.77
N HIS A 153 -3.95 7.21 5.58
CA HIS A 153 -4.71 6.05 5.18
C HIS A 153 -6.00 6.08 5.98
N PRO A 154 -7.17 6.11 5.33
CA PRO A 154 -8.45 6.00 6.00
C PRO A 154 -8.59 4.56 6.45
N VAL A 155 -7.94 4.18 7.56
CA VAL A 155 -8.04 2.80 8.04
C VAL A 155 -9.49 2.53 8.50
N ILE A 156 -10.26 3.56 8.89
CA ILE A 156 -11.66 3.45 9.40
C ILE A 156 -12.60 4.61 9.00
N GLN A 157 -12.17 5.58 8.20
CA GLN A 157 -13.12 6.57 7.65
C GLN A 157 -13.59 6.18 6.25
N HIS A 158 -14.68 5.40 6.18
CA HIS A 158 -15.80 5.90 5.39
C HIS A 158 -16.45 6.98 6.28
N PRO A 159 -16.00 8.24 6.18
CA PRO A 159 -16.37 9.05 5.03
C PRO A 159 -15.24 10.01 4.61
N SER A 160 -14.41 9.62 3.65
CA SER A 160 -14.39 10.53 2.51
C SER A 160 -15.76 10.37 1.84
N ASN A 161 -16.46 11.47 1.58
CA ASN A 161 -17.59 11.42 0.65
C ASN A 161 -17.12 11.07 -0.77
N ASP A 162 -15.82 10.96 -1.00
CA ASP A 162 -15.25 10.51 -2.27
C ASP A 162 -15.52 9.01 -2.42
N PRO A 163 -16.37 8.62 -3.38
CA PRO A 163 -16.59 7.22 -3.67
C PRO A 163 -15.28 6.58 -4.12
N VAL A 164 -15.01 5.36 -3.67
CA VAL A 164 -14.00 4.51 -4.30
C VAL A 164 -14.31 4.45 -5.79
N HIS A 165 -13.33 4.81 -6.61
CA HIS A 165 -13.50 4.77 -8.06
C HIS A 165 -13.62 3.31 -8.52
N PRO A 166 -14.54 3.00 -9.44
CA PRO A 166 -14.55 1.69 -10.06
C PRO A 166 -13.23 1.49 -10.82
N ALA A 167 -12.71 0.27 -10.84
CA ALA A 167 -11.59 -0.07 -11.70
C ALA A 167 -11.91 0.32 -13.15
N PRO A 168 -10.94 0.89 -13.89
CA PRO A 168 -11.14 1.20 -15.29
C PRO A 168 -11.43 -0.10 -16.05
N LYS A 169 -12.43 -0.05 -16.93
CA LYS A 169 -12.80 -1.21 -17.77
C LYS A 169 -11.68 -1.59 -18.74
N GLU A 170 -10.88 -0.61 -19.15
CA GLU A 170 -9.73 -0.77 -20.01
C GLU A 170 -8.49 -0.22 -19.31
N LYS A 171 -7.45 -1.04 -19.22
CA LYS A 171 -6.18 -0.67 -18.61
C LYS A 171 -5.31 0.05 -19.63
N ALA A 172 -5.08 1.35 -19.43
CA ALA A 172 -4.21 2.10 -20.31
C ALA A 172 -2.74 1.73 -20.03
N SER A 173 -2.04 1.21 -21.03
CA SER A 173 -0.59 1.00 -20.96
C SER A 173 0.19 2.16 -21.59
N GLN A 174 -0.51 3.14 -22.19
CA GLN A 174 0.09 4.26 -22.90
C GLN A 174 -0.75 5.52 -22.78
N VAL A 175 -0.11 6.68 -22.60
CA VAL A 175 -0.72 8.01 -22.65
C VAL A 175 0.21 9.01 -23.33
N VAL A 176 -0.36 10.09 -23.88
CA VAL A 176 0.39 11.21 -24.49
C VAL A 176 0.11 12.48 -23.71
N ILE A 177 1.16 13.17 -23.29
CA ILE A 177 1.11 14.37 -22.45
C ILE A 177 1.97 15.50 -23.04
N GLY A 178 1.83 16.72 -22.53
CA GLY A 178 2.69 17.85 -22.88
C GLY A 178 4.09 17.74 -22.25
N THR A 179 5.06 18.50 -22.79
CA THR A 179 6.46 18.45 -22.32
C THR A 179 6.69 18.95 -20.90
N THR A 180 5.73 19.67 -20.33
CA THR A 180 5.77 20.22 -18.96
C THR A 180 4.70 19.61 -18.06
N ASP A 181 3.92 18.66 -18.57
CA ASP A 181 2.91 17.98 -17.78
C ASP A 181 3.60 17.05 -16.78
N LYS A 182 3.14 17.07 -15.54
CA LYS A 182 3.59 16.14 -14.50
C LYS A 182 2.99 14.76 -14.72
N PHE A 183 3.68 13.76 -14.20
CA PHE A 183 3.11 12.44 -13.98
C PHE A 183 3.02 12.12 -12.48
N SER A 184 2.29 11.05 -12.16
CA SER A 184 2.00 10.64 -10.78
C SER A 184 2.31 9.16 -10.58
N PHE A 185 2.28 8.71 -9.32
CA PHE A 185 2.34 7.30 -8.95
C PHE A 185 1.20 6.95 -8.02
N LEU A 186 0.69 5.72 -8.13
CA LEU A 186 -0.14 5.09 -7.11
C LEU A 186 0.42 3.69 -6.84
N SER A 187 0.83 3.41 -5.61
CA SER A 187 1.45 2.12 -5.28
C SER A 187 1.00 1.56 -3.92
N ASN A 188 0.98 0.24 -3.79
CA ASN A 188 0.85 -0.44 -2.49
C ASN A 188 2.17 -1.06 -1.99
N VAL A 189 3.26 -0.80 -2.73
CA VAL A 189 4.64 -1.16 -2.42
C VAL A 189 5.57 0.02 -2.68
N ASN A 190 6.72 0.05 -2.01
CA ASN A 190 7.74 1.04 -2.34
C ASN A 190 8.18 0.89 -3.79
N LEU A 191 8.51 1.98 -4.47
CA LEU A 191 8.97 1.94 -5.85
C LEU A 191 10.39 2.48 -5.92
N TYR A 192 11.35 1.69 -6.36
CA TYR A 192 12.75 2.06 -6.56
C TYR A 192 13.02 2.30 -8.04
N PHE A 193 13.67 3.43 -8.34
CA PHE A 193 13.86 3.91 -9.70
C PHE A 193 15.28 3.64 -10.19
N SER A 194 15.39 3.24 -11.46
CA SER A 194 16.66 3.06 -12.17
C SER A 194 16.49 3.26 -13.67
N GLY A 195 17.60 3.40 -14.41
CA GLY A 195 17.58 3.62 -15.87
C GLY A 195 17.32 5.08 -16.30
N GLY A 196 16.70 5.88 -15.44
CA GLY A 196 16.52 7.32 -15.64
C GLY A 196 16.46 8.07 -14.32
N ASP A 197 16.73 9.37 -14.36
CA ASP A 197 16.57 10.26 -13.22
C ASP A 197 15.10 10.65 -13.04
N VAL A 198 14.62 10.67 -11.80
CA VAL A 198 13.28 11.14 -11.46
C VAL A 198 13.43 12.32 -10.49
N TYR A 199 12.63 13.35 -10.72
CA TYR A 199 12.56 14.54 -9.89
C TYR A 199 11.13 14.71 -9.39
N GLN A 200 11.00 15.21 -8.16
CA GLN A 200 9.70 15.52 -7.57
C GLN A 200 9.71 16.96 -7.04
N GLU A 201 8.67 17.72 -7.35
CA GLU A 201 8.43 19.01 -6.72
C GLU A 201 7.76 18.82 -5.37
N SER A 202 8.49 19.06 -4.27
CA SER A 202 7.91 19.03 -2.93
C SER A 202 8.83 19.70 -1.91
N PRO A 203 8.42 20.79 -1.24
CA PRO A 203 7.20 21.58 -1.44
C PRO A 203 7.19 22.34 -2.79
N PRO A 204 6.09 23.02 -3.16
CA PRO A 204 6.03 23.84 -4.38
C PRO A 204 7.23 24.81 -4.48
N GLY A 205 7.88 24.82 -5.65
CA GLY A 205 9.09 25.57 -5.94
C GLY A 205 10.40 24.84 -5.61
N GLN A 206 10.35 23.69 -4.94
CA GLN A 206 11.55 22.92 -4.58
C GLN A 206 11.61 21.59 -5.34
N MET A 207 12.57 21.48 -6.25
CA MET A 207 12.78 20.27 -7.04
C MET A 207 13.82 19.37 -6.38
N ASN A 208 13.44 18.14 -6.08
CA ASN A 208 14.31 17.15 -5.46
C ASN A 208 14.49 15.96 -6.40
N LYS A 209 15.74 15.56 -6.65
CA LYS A 209 16.00 14.26 -7.27
C LYS A 209 15.59 13.16 -6.29
N VAL A 210 14.79 12.21 -6.77
CA VAL A 210 14.29 11.08 -5.98
C VAL A 210 14.71 9.77 -6.61
N ASP A 211 15.17 8.85 -5.79
CA ASP A 211 15.56 7.49 -6.16
C ASP A 211 14.42 6.48 -5.92
N ARG A 212 13.35 6.91 -5.25
CA ARG A 212 12.21 6.08 -4.91
C ARG A 212 10.95 6.86 -4.54
N HIS A 213 9.81 6.18 -4.63
CA HIS A 213 8.49 6.57 -4.11
C HIS A 213 8.03 5.63 -2.98
N GLY A 214 7.16 6.13 -2.10
CA GLY A 214 6.62 5.40 -0.95
C GLY A 214 7.43 5.58 0.35
N ARG A 215 8.75 5.33 0.35
CA ARG A 215 9.64 5.48 1.54
C ARG A 215 9.07 4.86 2.83
N GLY A 216 8.56 3.64 2.75
CA GLY A 216 7.87 2.94 3.83
C GLY A 216 6.36 3.06 3.80
N PHE A 217 5.87 4.06 3.09
CA PHE A 217 4.48 4.44 3.06
C PHE A 217 4.00 4.59 1.62
N PRO A 218 3.88 3.47 0.89
CA PRO A 218 3.39 3.51 -0.47
C PRO A 218 1.97 4.08 -0.53
N GLY A 219 1.64 4.71 -1.64
CA GLY A 219 0.37 5.40 -1.81
C GLY A 219 0.39 6.30 -3.04
N PRO A 220 -0.48 7.32 -3.10
CA PRO A 220 -0.49 8.29 -4.16
C PRO A 220 0.67 9.29 -3.99
N GLY A 221 1.35 9.61 -5.08
CA GLY A 221 2.33 10.69 -5.17
C GLY A 221 2.19 11.40 -6.50
N THR A 222 2.47 12.71 -6.55
CA THR A 222 2.38 13.50 -7.79
C THR A 222 3.53 14.50 -7.87
N ASP A 223 3.48 15.34 -8.91
CA ASP A 223 4.48 16.36 -9.25
C ASP A 223 5.85 15.76 -9.61
N PHE A 224 5.83 14.63 -10.33
CA PHE A 224 7.03 13.98 -10.84
C PHE A 224 7.37 14.42 -12.27
N TYR A 225 8.67 14.47 -12.53
CA TYR A 225 9.32 14.87 -13.79
C TYR A 225 10.58 14.04 -14.01
N LEU A 226 11.13 14.06 -15.23
CA LEU A 226 12.42 13.41 -15.54
C LEU A 226 13.58 14.41 -15.65
N THR A 227 13.33 15.71 -15.45
CA THR A 227 14.34 16.77 -15.41
C THR A 227 14.08 17.74 -14.25
N PRO A 228 15.11 18.43 -13.73
CA PRO A 228 14.95 19.37 -12.62
C PRO A 228 14.20 20.66 -12.97
N ASP A 229 14.01 20.95 -14.27
CA ASP A 229 13.29 22.11 -14.80
C ASP A 229 11.83 21.80 -15.17
N LYS A 230 11.24 20.74 -14.59
CA LYS A 230 9.84 20.33 -14.78
C LYS A 230 9.50 19.84 -16.19
N GLY A 231 10.33 18.95 -16.74
CA GLY A 231 10.10 18.35 -18.05
C GLY A 231 10.69 16.97 -18.22
N TYR A 232 11.09 16.67 -19.45
CA TYR A 232 11.57 15.36 -19.89
C TYR A 232 12.82 15.53 -20.78
N PRO A 233 13.85 14.67 -20.67
CA PRO A 233 14.99 14.70 -21.58
C PRO A 233 14.52 14.49 -23.03
N PRO A 234 15.09 15.19 -24.04
CA PRO A 234 14.80 14.91 -25.44
C PRO A 234 15.08 13.45 -25.83
N GLY A 235 14.21 12.86 -26.65
CA GLY A 235 14.34 11.46 -27.08
C GLY A 235 13.73 10.48 -26.08
N VAL A 236 14.31 9.28 -25.99
CA VAL A 236 13.75 8.17 -25.19
C VAL A 236 14.46 8.07 -23.84
N THR A 237 13.69 8.11 -22.77
CA THR A 237 14.14 7.72 -21.41
C THR A 237 13.40 6.47 -20.96
N THR A 238 14.12 5.49 -20.42
CA THR A 238 13.52 4.26 -19.88
C THR A 238 13.69 4.22 -18.36
N LEU A 239 12.57 4.21 -17.65
CA LEU A 239 12.51 4.07 -16.20
C LEU A 239 12.19 2.62 -15.83
N THR A 240 13.11 1.95 -15.16
CA THR A 240 12.86 0.64 -14.53
C THR A 240 12.47 0.84 -13.07
N ILE A 241 11.31 0.30 -12.72
CA ILE A 241 10.70 0.41 -11.39
C ILE A 241 10.69 -0.98 -10.74
N LYS A 242 11.17 -1.08 -9.50
CA LYS A 242 11.14 -2.32 -8.69
C LYS A 242 10.55 -2.07 -7.31
N ASP A 243 9.95 -3.09 -6.71
CA ASP A 243 9.44 -3.02 -5.33
C ASP A 243 10.51 -3.14 -4.22
N GLY A 244 11.76 -3.40 -4.61
CA GLY A 244 12.89 -3.67 -3.71
C GLY A 244 13.02 -5.15 -3.31
N PHE A 245 12.07 -6.01 -3.65
CA PHE A 245 12.18 -7.47 -3.50
C PHE A 245 12.16 -8.21 -4.84
N SER A 246 12.06 -7.44 -5.94
CA SER A 246 11.95 -7.92 -7.31
C SER A 246 10.72 -8.81 -7.55
N GLU A 247 9.66 -8.67 -6.76
CA GLU A 247 8.41 -9.43 -6.94
C GLU A 247 7.40 -8.65 -7.81
N ALA A 248 7.43 -7.32 -7.75
CA ALA A 248 6.80 -6.43 -8.70
C ALA A 248 7.86 -5.57 -9.40
N THR A 249 7.83 -5.61 -10.73
CA THR A 249 8.68 -4.79 -11.60
C THR A 249 7.84 -4.17 -12.71
N ALA A 250 8.27 -3.00 -13.20
CA ALA A 250 7.73 -2.37 -14.40
C ALA A 250 8.85 -1.66 -15.18
N VAL A 251 8.76 -1.67 -16.51
CA VAL A 251 9.62 -0.87 -17.39
C VAL A 251 8.73 0.13 -18.11
N VAL A 252 9.01 1.42 -17.89
CA VAL A 252 8.22 2.53 -18.43
C VAL A 252 9.09 3.39 -19.34
N LYS A 253 8.69 3.51 -20.59
CA LYS A 253 9.32 4.35 -21.60
C LYS A 253 8.66 5.73 -21.65
N PHE A 254 9.47 6.77 -21.70
CA PHE A 254 9.08 8.16 -21.96
C PHE A 254 9.73 8.60 -23.27
N ASP A 255 8.92 8.79 -24.30
CA ASP A 255 9.36 9.21 -25.64
C ASP A 255 9.02 10.68 -25.86
N HIS A 256 10.01 11.56 -25.70
CA HIS A 256 9.86 13.02 -25.83
C HIS A 256 10.17 13.49 -27.25
N ASP A 257 9.10 13.77 -28.00
CA ASP A 257 9.18 14.42 -29.31
C ASP A 257 9.16 15.95 -29.12
N THR A 258 10.34 16.56 -29.15
CA THR A 258 10.51 18.01 -29.02
C THR A 258 9.89 18.79 -30.18
N SER A 259 9.71 18.18 -31.35
CA SER A 259 9.10 18.83 -32.51
C SER A 259 7.59 18.97 -32.35
N ARG A 260 6.95 17.97 -31.72
CA ARG A 260 5.52 17.96 -31.42
C ARG A 260 5.18 18.51 -30.04
N LYS A 261 6.19 18.80 -29.21
CA LYS A 261 6.03 19.22 -27.81
C LYS A 261 5.17 18.23 -27.02
N GLN A 262 5.45 16.95 -27.18
CA GLN A 262 4.71 15.86 -26.53
C GLN A 262 5.65 14.81 -25.98
N VAL A 263 5.18 14.14 -24.93
CA VAL A 263 5.82 12.97 -24.34
C VAL A 263 4.84 11.82 -24.35
N THR A 264 5.25 10.68 -24.89
CA THR A 264 4.47 9.44 -24.83
C THR A 264 5.00 8.58 -23.69
N ILE A 265 4.18 8.34 -22.67
CA ILE A 265 4.48 7.42 -21.58
C ILE A 265 3.93 6.05 -21.96
N THR A 266 4.75 5.00 -21.91
CA THR A 266 4.35 3.62 -22.25
C THR A 266 4.89 2.63 -21.22
N ILE A 267 4.02 1.83 -20.62
CA ILE A 267 4.40 0.66 -19.83
C ILE A 267 4.75 -0.46 -20.81
N GLU A 268 6.06 -0.74 -20.97
CA GLU A 268 6.56 -1.73 -21.94
C GLU A 268 6.42 -3.16 -21.42
N SER A 269 6.64 -3.36 -20.11
CA SER A 269 6.50 -4.65 -19.45
C SER A 269 6.32 -4.49 -17.94
N PHE A 270 5.70 -5.48 -17.30
CA PHE A 270 5.56 -5.53 -15.85
C PHE A 270 5.34 -6.96 -15.34
N THR A 271 5.61 -7.21 -14.06
CA THR A 271 5.36 -8.49 -13.38
C THR A 271 4.35 -8.39 -12.23
N SER A 272 3.90 -7.18 -11.90
CA SER A 272 2.93 -6.93 -10.83
C SER A 272 1.52 -7.42 -11.20
N LYS A 273 0.67 -7.58 -10.18
CA LYS A 273 -0.75 -7.94 -10.39
C LYS A 273 -1.52 -6.84 -11.11
N LEU A 274 -1.15 -5.59 -10.86
CA LEU A 274 -1.72 -4.40 -11.49
C LEU A 274 -0.58 -3.48 -11.93
N CYS A 275 -0.58 -3.11 -13.21
CA CYS A 275 0.23 -2.03 -13.76
C CYS A 275 -0.53 -1.37 -14.91
N ASP A 276 -0.91 -0.11 -14.75
CA ASP A 276 -1.60 0.70 -15.76
C ASP A 276 -1.45 2.20 -15.44
N ILE A 277 -1.88 3.05 -16.38
CA ILE A 277 -1.85 4.50 -16.23
C ILE A 277 -3.28 4.99 -15.99
N ARG A 278 -3.50 5.78 -14.94
CA ARG A 278 -4.82 6.28 -14.55
C ARG A 278 -4.76 7.75 -14.17
N ASP A 279 -5.86 8.46 -14.39
CA ASP A 279 -6.10 9.76 -13.75
C ASP A 279 -7.04 9.54 -12.56
N PHE A 280 -6.77 10.21 -11.45
CA PHE A 280 -7.70 10.22 -10.30
C PHE A 280 -7.56 11.48 -9.46
N GLU A 281 -8.57 11.70 -8.62
CA GLU A 281 -8.54 12.72 -7.58
C GLU A 281 -8.58 12.02 -6.21
N TYR A 282 -7.83 12.55 -5.25
CA TYR A 282 -7.82 12.05 -3.89
C TYR A 282 -7.50 13.18 -2.92
N LEU A 283 -8.37 13.41 -1.92
CA LEU A 283 -8.24 14.49 -0.93
C LEU A 283 -8.06 15.87 -1.59
N ASP A 284 -8.95 16.20 -2.53
CA ASP A 284 -8.94 17.46 -3.30
C ASP A 284 -7.65 17.72 -4.10
N ARG A 285 -6.89 16.67 -4.40
CA ARG A 285 -5.68 16.74 -5.24
C ARG A 285 -5.82 15.85 -6.47
N SER A 286 -5.39 16.38 -7.61
CA SER A 286 -5.36 15.65 -8.87
C SER A 286 -4.03 14.91 -9.05
N PHE A 287 -4.13 13.66 -9.48
CA PHE A 287 -3.03 12.75 -9.79
C PHE A 287 -3.12 12.35 -11.27
N PRO A 288 -2.68 13.23 -12.19
CA PRO A 288 -2.73 12.94 -13.61
C PRO A 288 -1.63 11.95 -14.00
N ASN A 289 -1.90 11.17 -15.05
CA ASN A 289 -0.98 10.22 -15.68
C ASN A 289 -0.31 9.31 -14.65
N ALA A 290 -1.07 8.84 -13.67
CA ALA A 290 -0.54 8.09 -12.56
C ALA A 290 -0.16 6.68 -13.00
N ILE A 291 1.13 6.38 -12.94
CA ILE A 291 1.63 5.01 -13.11
C ILE A 291 1.22 4.24 -11.84
N CYS A 292 0.19 3.43 -11.97
CA CYS A 292 -0.38 2.62 -10.90
C CYS A 292 0.34 1.27 -10.87
N MET A 293 0.82 0.84 -9.71
CA MET A 293 1.55 -0.43 -9.55
C MET A 293 1.19 -1.10 -8.23
N ALA A 294 0.64 -2.31 -8.28
CA ALA A 294 0.26 -3.05 -7.07
C ALA A 294 0.44 -4.57 -7.16
N LEU A 295 0.71 -5.18 -5.99
CA LEU A 295 0.81 -6.63 -5.75
C LEU A 295 -0.53 -7.30 -5.43
#